data_AF-A0A0U5BKQ2-F1
#
_entry.id   AF-A0A0U5BKQ2-F1
#
_cell.length_a   1.000
_cell.length_b   1.000
_cell.length_c   1.000
_cell.angle_alpha   90.00
_cell.angle_beta   90.00
_cell.angle_gamma   90.00
#
_symmetry.space_group_name_H-M   'P 1'
#
loop_
_entity.id
_entity.type
_entity.pdbx_description
1 polymer ?
#
loop_
_entity_poly.entity_id
_entity_poly.type
_entity_poly.pdbx_seq_one_letter_code
_entity_poly.pdbx_strand_id
1 'polypeptide(L)'
;MTTTKKNSTEAWLDDLDLTPENMRDGSHLARVGAALDALESAERDLADAVARAHAAGDSWAAIGAVLGTSRQAAHRKFAPYVTQKRTAG
;
A
#
# COMPACT_ATOMS: atom_id res chain seq x y z
N MET A 1 28.04 3.42 29.76
CA MET A 1 28.65 3.27 28.42
C MET A 1 27.90 2.14 27.73
N THR A 2 26.80 2.46 27.06
CA THR A 2 25.87 1.48 26.47
C THR A 2 26.23 1.26 25.01
N THR A 3 26.76 0.09 24.70
CA THR A 3 27.12 -0.34 23.34
C THR A 3 25.86 -0.76 22.59
N THR A 4 25.41 0.08 21.66
CA THR A 4 24.37 -0.27 20.68
C THR A 4 24.92 -1.29 19.70
N LYS A 5 24.34 -2.49 19.71
CA LYS A 5 24.61 -3.56 18.74
C LYS A 5 24.07 -3.08 17.39
N LYS A 6 24.96 -2.64 16.48
CA LYS A 6 24.61 -2.25 15.11
C LYS A 6 23.72 -3.33 14.50
N ASN A 7 22.50 -2.97 14.11
CA ASN A 7 21.52 -3.94 13.63
C ASN A 7 21.98 -4.48 12.26
N SER A 8 21.68 -5.75 11.94
CA SER A 8 22.08 -6.40 10.68
C SER A 8 21.65 -5.64 9.41
N THR A 9 20.64 -4.79 9.52
CA THR A 9 20.21 -3.86 8.46
C THR A 9 21.29 -2.81 8.15
N GLU A 10 21.94 -2.22 9.15
CA GLU A 10 23.00 -1.23 8.96
C GLU A 10 24.27 -1.85 8.36
N ALA A 11 24.57 -3.10 8.73
CA ALA A 11 25.71 -3.83 8.17
C ALA A 11 25.51 -4.21 6.69
N TRP A 12 24.27 -4.44 6.26
CA TRP A 12 23.94 -4.67 4.85
C TRP A 12 24.00 -3.39 4.02
N LEU A 13 23.62 -2.25 4.62
CA LEU A 13 23.71 -0.94 3.95
C LEU A 13 25.16 -0.50 3.68
N ASP A 14 26.12 -0.87 4.54
CA ASP A 14 27.56 -0.62 4.35
C ASP A 14 28.18 -1.45 3.19
N ASP A 15 27.56 -2.58 2.84
CA ASP A 15 27.99 -3.48 1.74
C ASP A 15 27.39 -3.08 0.38
N LEU A 16 26.39 -2.19 0.38
CA LEU A 16 25.85 -1.61 -0.85
C LEU A 16 26.86 -0.62 -1.42
N ASP A 17 27.61 -1.04 -2.43
CA ASP A 17 28.51 -0.18 -3.21
C ASP A 17 27.71 0.82 -4.07
N LEU A 18 27.18 1.86 -3.43
CA LEU A 18 26.43 2.97 -4.02
C LEU A 18 27.40 4.00 -4.62
N THR A 19 28.19 3.57 -5.59
CA THR A 19 29.06 4.46 -6.37
C THR A 19 28.24 5.28 -7.38
N PRO A 20 28.68 6.49 -7.76
CA PRO A 20 28.03 7.29 -8.80
C PRO A 20 27.88 6.55 -10.14
N GLU A 21 28.81 5.63 -10.46
CA GLU A 21 28.71 4.73 -11.61
C GLU A 21 27.62 3.64 -11.49
N ASN A 22 27.31 3.14 -10.28
CA ASN A 22 26.17 2.23 -10.03
C ASN A 22 24.84 2.99 -9.82
N MET A 23 24.88 4.23 -9.32
CA MET A 23 23.73 5.14 -9.19
C MET A 23 23.32 5.78 -10.52
N ARG A 24 24.10 5.56 -11.59
CA ARG A 24 23.95 6.24 -12.89
C ARG A 24 22.62 5.97 -13.60
N ASP A 25 21.89 4.94 -13.16
CA ASP A 25 20.52 4.67 -13.61
C ASP A 25 19.47 4.83 -12.51
N GLY A 26 19.63 5.87 -11.68
CA GLY A 26 18.60 6.32 -10.73
C GLY A 26 17.24 6.60 -11.38
N SER A 27 17.19 6.71 -12.72
CA SER A 27 15.95 6.78 -13.50
C SER A 27 15.06 5.54 -13.32
N HIS A 28 15.65 4.35 -13.26
CA HIS A 28 14.92 3.09 -13.09
C HIS A 28 14.38 2.95 -11.67
N LEU A 29 15.20 3.25 -10.66
CA LEU A 29 14.76 3.23 -9.26
C LEU A 29 13.73 4.33 -8.98
N ALA A 30 13.90 5.52 -9.53
CA ALA A 30 12.90 6.59 -9.46
C ALA A 30 11.57 6.16 -10.12
N ARG A 31 11.63 5.43 -11.23
CA ARG A 31 10.43 4.88 -11.89
C ARG A 31 9.75 3.81 -11.03
N VAL A 32 10.50 2.97 -10.33
CA VAL A 32 9.93 2.01 -9.35
C VAL A 32 9.28 2.76 -8.19
N GLY A 33 9.92 3.78 -7.63
CA GLY A 33 9.34 4.62 -6.59
C GLY A 33 8.03 5.27 -7.03
N ALA A 34 8.01 5.89 -8.21
CA ALA A 34 6.79 6.48 -8.78
C ALA A 34 5.68 5.45 -9.01
N ALA A 35 6.03 4.22 -9.40
CA ALA A 35 5.06 3.14 -9.55
C ALA A 35 4.50 2.66 -8.20
N LEU A 36 5.31 2.64 -7.14
CA LEU A 36 4.86 2.35 -5.78
C LEU A 36 3.90 3.43 -5.28
N ASP A 37 4.22 4.70 -5.48
CA ASP A 37 3.34 5.82 -5.10
C ASP A 37 2.00 5.77 -5.85
N ALA A 38 2.05 5.41 -7.14
CA ALA A 38 0.87 5.24 -7.96
C ALA A 38 0.01 4.05 -7.47
N LEU A 39 0.65 2.93 -7.10
CA LEU A 39 -0.05 1.77 -6.55
C LEU A 39 -0.72 2.13 -5.22
N GLU A 40 -0.01 2.77 -4.31
CA GLU A 40 -0.55 3.16 -3.01
C GLU A 40 -1.74 4.14 -3.17
N SER A 41 -1.63 5.08 -4.10
CA SER A 41 -2.72 5.99 -4.44
C SER A 41 -3.92 5.25 -5.02
N ALA A 42 -3.71 4.33 -5.95
CA ALA A 42 -4.79 3.53 -6.53
C ALA A 42 -5.46 2.61 -5.50
N GLU A 43 -4.70 2.05 -4.55
CA GLU A 43 -5.24 1.24 -3.46
C GLU A 43 -6.11 2.06 -2.51
N ARG A 44 -5.67 3.28 -2.16
CA ARG A 44 -6.48 4.23 -1.38
C ARG A 44 -7.78 4.57 -2.12
N ASP A 45 -7.68 4.95 -3.39
CA ASP A 45 -8.85 5.32 -4.20
C ASP A 45 -9.85 4.16 -4.32
N LEU A 46 -9.35 2.92 -4.48
CA LEU A 46 -10.18 1.73 -4.51
C LEU A 46 -10.91 1.49 -3.19
N ALA A 47 -10.20 1.59 -2.06
CA ALA A 47 -10.81 1.44 -0.74
C ALA A 47 -11.89 2.51 -0.51
N ASP A 48 -11.62 3.73 -0.97
CA ASP A 48 -12.52 4.87 -0.84
C ASP A 48 -13.79 4.71 -1.70
N ALA A 49 -13.65 4.18 -2.92
CA ALA A 49 -14.76 3.84 -3.80
C ALA A 49 -15.62 2.70 -3.21
N VAL A 50 -14.98 1.65 -2.68
CA VAL A 50 -15.69 0.54 -2.02
C VAL A 50 -16.46 1.03 -0.80
N ALA A 51 -15.87 1.91 0.02
CA ALA A 51 -16.54 2.48 1.18
C ALA A 51 -17.77 3.30 0.78
N ARG A 52 -17.68 4.10 -0.30
CA ARG A 52 -18.82 4.87 -0.84
C ARG A 52 -19.91 3.96 -1.38
N ALA A 53 -19.57 2.92 -2.14
CA ALA A 53 -20.54 1.94 -2.65
C ALA A 53 -21.30 1.26 -1.50
N HIS A 54 -20.57 0.77 -0.49
CA HIS A 54 -21.19 0.15 0.67
C HIS A 54 -22.07 1.15 1.46
N ALA A 55 -21.63 2.40 1.62
CA ALA A 55 -22.42 3.46 2.27
C ALA A 55 -23.69 3.82 1.48
N ALA A 56 -23.67 3.68 0.16
CA ALA A 56 -24.83 3.85 -0.71
C ALA A 56 -25.81 2.67 -0.66
N GLY A 57 -25.46 1.58 0.04
CA GLY A 57 -26.31 0.41 0.24
C GLY A 57 -25.93 -0.80 -0.63
N ASP A 58 -24.86 -0.72 -1.42
CA ASP A 58 -24.40 -1.87 -2.19
C ASP A 58 -23.92 -2.99 -1.27
N SER A 59 -24.39 -4.21 -1.55
CA SER A 59 -24.00 -5.36 -0.76
C SER A 59 -22.56 -5.79 -1.04
N TRP A 60 -21.91 -6.40 -0.03
CA TRP A 60 -20.59 -7.03 -0.21
C TRP A 60 -20.54 -8.08 -1.32
N ALA A 61 -21.67 -8.70 -1.66
CA ALA A 61 -21.74 -9.65 -2.77
C ALA A 61 -21.60 -8.94 -4.12
N ALA A 62 -22.32 -7.83 -4.32
CA ALA A 62 -22.24 -7.03 -5.54
C ALA A 62 -20.84 -6.41 -5.71
N ILE A 63 -20.30 -5.83 -4.62
CA ILE A 63 -18.94 -5.28 -4.60
C ILE A 63 -17.91 -6.38 -4.91
N GLY A 64 -18.04 -7.56 -4.30
CA GLY A 64 -17.15 -8.69 -4.58
C GLY A 64 -17.17 -9.11 -6.05
N ALA A 65 -18.35 -9.16 -6.68
CA ALA A 65 -18.48 -9.50 -8.09
C ALA A 65 -17.72 -8.52 -9.00
N VAL A 66 -17.83 -7.21 -8.74
CA VAL A 66 -17.08 -6.17 -9.50
C VAL A 66 -15.58 -6.30 -9.27
N LEU A 67 -15.15 -6.59 -8.05
CA LEU A 67 -13.75 -6.80 -7.69
C LEU A 67 -13.16 -8.13 -8.22
N GLY A 68 -13.98 -9.00 -8.82
CA GLY A 68 -13.56 -10.34 -9.25
C GLY A 68 -13.20 -11.25 -8.06
N THR A 69 -13.85 -11.08 -6.92
CA THR A 69 -13.56 -11.83 -5.69
C THR A 69 -14.83 -12.27 -4.95
N SER A 70 -14.69 -13.10 -3.92
CA SER A 70 -15.83 -13.54 -3.12
C SER A 70 -16.31 -12.43 -2.17
N ARG A 71 -17.59 -12.43 -1.82
CA ARG A 71 -18.17 -11.56 -0.77
C ARG A 71 -17.34 -11.54 0.51
N GLN A 72 -16.92 -12.72 0.99
CA GLN A 72 -16.15 -12.86 2.22
C GLN A 72 -14.76 -12.24 2.08
N ALA A 73 -14.11 -12.40 0.92
CA ALA A 73 -12.82 -11.80 0.64
C ALA A 73 -12.92 -10.26 0.55
N ALA A 74 -13.94 -9.74 -0.13
CA ALA A 74 -14.23 -8.31 -0.19
C ALA A 74 -14.50 -7.72 1.20
N HIS A 75 -15.40 -8.33 1.98
CA HIS A 75 -15.71 -7.89 3.34
C HIS A 75 -14.47 -7.88 4.23
N ARG A 76 -13.69 -8.98 4.25
CA ARG A 76 -12.47 -9.07 5.06
C ARG A 76 -11.46 -7.97 4.69
N LYS A 77 -11.28 -7.69 3.40
CA LYS A 77 -10.32 -6.69 2.92
C LYS A 77 -10.81 -5.26 3.21
N PHE A 78 -12.07 -4.96 2.97
CA PHE A 78 -12.53 -3.57 2.89
C PHE A 78 -13.38 -3.08 4.08
N ALA A 79 -13.93 -3.96 4.91
CA ALA A 79 -14.73 -3.55 6.08
C ALA A 79 -14.02 -2.56 7.03
N PRO A 80 -12.69 -2.65 7.28
CA PRO A 80 -11.99 -1.67 8.11
C PRO A 80 -12.06 -0.23 7.55
N TYR A 81 -11.95 -0.08 6.23
CA TYR A 81 -11.95 1.21 5.56
C TYR A 81 -13.34 1.87 5.54
N VAL A 82 -14.41 1.07 5.51
CA VAL A 82 -15.79 1.57 5.64
C VAL A 82 -16.04 2.18 7.03
N THR A 83 -15.43 1.61 8.07
CA THR A 83 -15.60 2.08 9.45
C THR A 83 -14.87 3.41 9.67
N GLN A 84 -13.67 3.55 9.12
CA GLN A 84 -12.81 4.73 9.31
C GLN A 84 -13.42 6.02 8.75
N LYS A 85 -14.23 5.93 7.69
CA LYS A 85 -14.85 7.10 7.06
C LYS A 85 -16.08 7.64 7.81
N ARG A 86 -16.57 6.93 8.85
CA ARG A 86 -17.69 7.38 9.70
C ARG A 86 -17.26 8.32 10.83
N THR A 87 -15.97 8.38 11.16
CA THR A 87 -15.42 9.20 12.26
C THR A 87 -14.80 10.53 11.83
N ALA A 88 -14.78 10.82 10.53
CA ALA A 88 -14.24 12.08 9.97
C ALA A 88 -15.34 13.08 9.59
N GLY A 89 -16.47 13.07 10.31
CA GLY A 89 -17.60 13.99 10.14
C GLY A 89 -17.78 14.90 11.35
#